data_AF-A0A817HCT0-F1
#
_entry.id   AF-A0A817HCT0-F1
#
_cell.length_a   1.000
_cell.length_b   1.000
_cell.length_c   1.000
_cell.angle_alpha   90.00
_cell.angle_beta   90.00
_cell.angle_gamma   90.00
#
_symmetry.space_group_name_H-M   'P 1'
#
loop_
_entity.id
_entity.type
_entity.pdbx_description
1 polymer ?
#
loop_
_entity_poly.entity_id
_entity_poly.type
_entity_poly.pdbx_seq_one_letter_code
_entity_poly.pdbx_strand_id
1 'polypeptide(L)'
;MKVQSISVVFGLLFIAVTVNSNIDDKCLACICQVESNCSPLECTWDVNSILCGYYQLKQGYWEDCGSPGDSFETCAAAKNCSEECVLNYMDLYAEKCTKDHEPTCEDYARIHNGGPMGCRRGSTKRYWERVSACYSKS
;
A
#
# COMPACT_ATOMS: atom_id res chain seq x y z
N MET A 1 -55.04 -28.16 -16.72
CA MET A 1 -54.59 -27.07 -15.82
C MET A 1 -53.08 -26.95 -15.94
N LYS A 2 -52.58 -25.72 -16.15
CA LYS A 2 -51.17 -25.40 -16.46
C LYS A 2 -50.25 -25.66 -15.26
N VAL A 3 -49.15 -26.39 -15.49
CA VAL A 3 -48.04 -26.51 -14.54
C VAL A 3 -47.15 -25.28 -14.75
N GLN A 4 -46.98 -24.44 -13.73
CA GLN A 4 -46.05 -23.31 -13.76
C GLN A 4 -44.69 -23.79 -13.26
N SER A 5 -43.67 -23.67 -14.10
CA SER A 5 -42.28 -23.98 -13.76
C SER A 5 -41.71 -22.89 -12.84
N ILE A 6 -41.25 -23.30 -11.65
CA ILE A 6 -40.55 -22.41 -10.70
C ILE A 6 -39.06 -22.41 -11.09
N SER A 7 -38.58 -21.31 -11.65
CA SER A 7 -37.14 -21.09 -11.88
C SER A 7 -36.52 -20.52 -10.60
N VAL A 8 -35.75 -21.34 -9.89
CA VAL A 8 -34.95 -20.89 -8.74
C VAL A 8 -33.64 -20.33 -9.26
N VAL A 9 -33.50 -19.01 -9.29
CA VAL A 9 -32.25 -18.32 -9.63
C VAL A 9 -31.39 -18.29 -8.37
N PHE A 10 -30.37 -19.14 -8.30
CA PHE A 10 -29.32 -19.04 -7.29
C PHE A 10 -28.40 -17.88 -7.67
N GLY A 11 -28.63 -16.71 -7.08
CA GLY A 11 -27.70 -15.59 -7.17
C GLY A 11 -26.40 -15.92 -6.43
N LEU A 12 -25.30 -16.04 -7.17
CA LEU A 12 -23.95 -16.09 -6.60
C LEU A 12 -23.65 -14.74 -5.94
N LEU A 13 -23.80 -14.67 -4.62
CA LEU A 13 -23.35 -13.53 -3.83
C LEU A 13 -21.83 -13.61 -3.70
N PHE A 14 -21.10 -12.90 -4.56
CA PHE A 14 -19.68 -12.64 -4.33
C PHE A 14 -19.56 -11.68 -3.16
N ILE A 15 -19.36 -12.22 -1.95
CA ILE A 15 -18.92 -11.42 -0.82
C ILE A 15 -17.47 -11.04 -1.13
N ALA A 16 -17.24 -9.79 -1.53
CA ALA A 16 -15.90 -9.23 -1.56
C ALA A 16 -15.42 -9.19 -0.11
N VAL A 17 -14.65 -10.19 0.30
CA VAL A 17 -13.90 -10.13 1.56
C VAL A 17 -12.84 -9.07 1.35
N THR A 18 -13.03 -7.89 1.94
CA THR A 18 -11.98 -6.89 2.05
C THR A 18 -10.95 -7.44 3.02
N VAL A 19 -9.87 -8.02 2.50
CA VAL A 19 -8.65 -8.19 3.28
C VAL A 19 -8.11 -6.79 3.53
N ASN A 20 -8.06 -6.38 4.79
CA ASN A 20 -7.27 -5.23 5.21
C ASN A 20 -5.83 -5.71 5.35
N SER A 21 -4.89 -4.93 4.83
CA SER A 21 -3.49 -5.31 4.84
C SER A 21 -3.04 -5.37 6.28
N ASN A 22 -2.51 -6.52 6.70
CA ASN A 22 -2.02 -6.72 8.06
C ASN A 22 -0.64 -6.07 8.24
N ILE A 23 -0.44 -4.86 7.72
CA ILE A 23 0.72 -4.06 8.07
C ILE A 23 0.51 -3.56 9.49
N ASP A 24 1.43 -3.90 10.39
CA ASP A 24 1.36 -3.42 11.76
C ASP A 24 1.70 -1.91 11.84
N ASP A 25 1.11 -1.21 12.82
CA ASP A 25 1.27 0.23 13.01
C ASP A 25 2.73 0.67 13.11
N LYS A 26 3.59 -0.18 13.67
CA LYS A 26 5.00 0.10 13.85
C LYS A 26 5.76 0.02 12.52
N CYS A 27 5.40 -0.91 11.66
CA CYS A 27 5.92 -0.99 10.30
C CYS A 27 5.57 0.27 9.52
N LEU A 28 4.29 0.66 9.53
CA LEU A 28 3.81 1.86 8.85
C LEU A 28 4.51 3.12 9.37
N ALA A 29 4.62 3.26 10.70
CA ALA A 29 5.37 4.35 11.33
C ALA A 29 6.84 4.39 10.89
N CYS A 30 7.52 3.24 10.82
CA CYS A 30 8.93 3.19 10.41
C CYS A 30 9.14 3.53 8.93
N ILE A 31 8.22 3.15 8.04
CA ILE A 31 8.22 3.59 6.64
C ILE A 31 8.11 5.12 6.60
N CYS A 32 7.13 5.69 7.30
CA CYS A 32 6.94 7.16 7.41
C CYS A 32 8.21 7.87 7.90
N GLN A 33 8.87 7.33 8.93
CA GLN A 33 10.11 7.88 9.47
C GLN A 33 11.26 7.84 8.46
N VAL A 34 11.39 6.76 7.70
CA VAL A 34 12.46 6.60 6.69
C VAL A 34 12.26 7.51 5.47
N GLU A 35 11.01 7.72 5.07
CA GLU A 35 10.65 8.56 3.91
C GLU A 35 10.80 10.05 4.20
N SER A 36 10.33 10.51 5.37
CA SER A 36 10.14 11.94 5.60
C SER A 36 10.43 12.42 7.02
N ASN A 37 11.00 11.57 7.88
CA ASN A 37 10.96 11.77 9.33
C ASN A 37 9.50 11.98 9.82
N CYS A 38 8.58 11.28 9.15
CA CYS A 38 7.14 11.37 9.29
C CYS A 38 6.59 12.80 9.33
N SER A 39 6.98 13.60 8.33
CA SER A 39 6.57 15.00 8.14
C SER A 39 6.04 15.22 6.73
N PRO A 40 5.13 16.18 6.50
CA PRO A 40 4.57 16.44 5.18
C PRO A 40 5.57 17.22 4.33
N LEU A 41 6.52 16.51 3.71
CA LEU A 41 7.48 17.14 2.82
C LEU A 41 6.80 17.64 1.55
N GLU A 42 7.25 18.79 1.05
CA GLU A 42 6.82 19.34 -0.23
C GLU A 42 7.05 18.35 -1.37
N CYS A 43 6.26 18.50 -2.42
CA CYS A 43 6.42 17.70 -3.62
C CYS A 43 7.73 18.05 -4.33
N THR A 44 8.57 17.05 -4.60
CA THR A 44 9.87 17.23 -5.26
C THR A 44 10.03 16.28 -6.44
N TRP A 45 10.77 16.71 -7.46
CA TRP A 45 11.08 15.87 -8.61
C TRP A 45 12.25 14.92 -8.28
N ASP A 46 12.03 13.61 -8.40
CA ASP A 46 13.05 12.58 -8.22
C ASP A 46 12.83 11.38 -9.15
N VAL A 47 13.93 10.87 -9.73
CA VAL A 47 13.98 9.74 -10.68
C VAL A 47 12.75 9.67 -11.60
N ASN A 48 12.57 10.68 -12.46
CA ASN A 48 11.49 10.79 -13.45
C ASN A 48 10.05 10.78 -12.88
N SER A 49 9.86 11.12 -11.60
CA SER A 49 8.56 11.20 -10.95
C SER A 49 8.52 12.30 -9.90
N ILE A 50 7.33 12.79 -9.55
CA ILE A 50 7.16 13.63 -8.36
C ILE A 50 6.96 12.72 -7.14
N LEU A 51 7.66 13.03 -6.05
CA LEU A 51 7.50 12.45 -4.72
C LEU A 51 6.85 13.46 -3.78
N CYS A 52 5.82 13.09 -3.04
CA CYS A 52 5.10 14.01 -2.16
C CYS A 52 4.90 13.47 -0.73
N GLY A 53 4.98 14.35 0.25
CA GLY A 53 4.36 14.19 1.57
C GLY A 53 4.99 13.14 2.48
N TYR A 54 4.18 12.64 3.42
CA TYR A 54 4.61 11.79 4.54
C TYR A 54 5.32 10.50 4.10
N TYR A 55 4.81 9.89 3.03
CA TYR A 55 5.30 8.60 2.54
C TYR A 55 6.07 8.72 1.23
N GLN A 56 6.38 9.95 0.78
CA GLN A 56 7.02 10.22 -0.52
C GLN A 56 6.30 9.46 -1.66
N LEU A 57 4.98 9.57 -1.68
CA LEU A 57 4.14 8.88 -2.66
C LEU A 57 4.45 9.38 -4.07
N LYS A 58 4.25 8.52 -5.07
CA LYS A 58 4.26 8.86 -6.50
C LYS A 58 2.83 8.90 -7.01
N GLN A 59 2.58 9.65 -8.07
CA GLN A 59 1.25 9.74 -8.65
C GLN A 59 0.67 8.36 -9.06
N GLY A 60 1.45 7.52 -9.74
CA GLY A 60 0.98 6.16 -10.09
C GLY A 60 0.72 5.26 -8.87
N TYR A 61 1.42 5.50 -7.75
CA TYR A 61 1.11 4.81 -6.49
C TYR A 61 -0.26 5.26 -5.97
N TRP A 62 -0.51 6.57 -5.98
CA TRP A 62 -1.78 7.14 -5.54
C TRP A 62 -2.96 6.70 -6.42
N GLU A 63 -2.76 6.58 -7.72
CA GLU A 63 -3.76 6.04 -8.65
C GLU A 63 -4.08 4.58 -8.32
N ASP A 64 -3.06 3.74 -8.11
CA ASP A 64 -3.22 2.33 -7.77
C ASP A 64 -3.88 2.10 -6.41
N CYS A 65 -3.66 2.99 -5.43
CA CYS A 65 -4.28 2.90 -4.11
C CYS A 65 -5.74 3.38 -4.07
N GLY A 66 -6.34 3.68 -5.23
CA GLY A 66 -7.74 4.08 -5.37
C GLY A 66 -7.97 5.59 -5.35
N SER A 67 -6.91 6.38 -5.52
CA SER A 67 -6.98 7.85 -5.56
C SER A 67 -7.72 8.50 -4.39
N PRO A 68 -7.40 8.17 -3.12
CA PRO A 68 -8.08 8.75 -1.97
C PRO A 68 -7.84 10.26 -1.84
N GLY A 69 -8.81 10.97 -1.24
CA GLY A 69 -8.79 12.42 -1.10
C GLY A 69 -9.16 13.17 -2.39
N ASP A 70 -8.94 14.50 -2.39
CA ASP A 70 -9.33 15.36 -3.52
C ASP A 70 -8.30 15.34 -4.66
N SER A 71 -7.02 15.20 -4.32
CA SER A 71 -5.89 15.15 -5.26
C SER A 71 -4.70 14.41 -4.66
N PHE A 72 -3.79 13.98 -5.53
CA PHE A 72 -2.53 13.33 -5.17
C PHE A 72 -1.74 14.13 -4.13
N GLU A 73 -1.48 15.41 -4.40
CA GLU A 73 -0.65 16.27 -3.56
C GLU A 73 -1.30 16.51 -2.19
N THR A 74 -2.60 16.80 -2.17
CA THR A 74 -3.34 17.01 -0.91
C THR A 74 -3.41 15.74 -0.07
N CYS A 75 -3.56 14.57 -0.71
CA CYS A 75 -3.60 13.31 0.00
C CYS A 75 -2.23 12.94 0.57
N ALA A 76 -1.18 13.08 -0.25
CA ALA A 76 0.19 12.80 0.17
C ALA A 76 0.62 13.69 1.36
N ALA A 77 0.19 14.96 1.38
CA ALA A 77 0.44 15.91 2.46
C ALA A 77 -0.44 15.71 3.71
N ALA A 78 -1.47 14.86 3.66
CA ALA A 78 -2.35 14.56 4.79
C ALA A 78 -2.04 13.17 5.36
N LYS A 79 -1.60 13.09 6.63
CA LYS A 79 -1.13 11.83 7.24
C LYS A 79 -2.14 10.68 7.08
N ASN A 80 -3.40 10.91 7.47
CA ASN A 80 -4.42 9.86 7.41
C ASN A 80 -4.71 9.42 5.96
N CYS A 81 -4.76 10.34 5.00
CA CYS A 81 -5.02 10.01 3.59
C CYS A 81 -3.85 9.24 2.98
N SER A 82 -2.62 9.69 3.23
CA SER A 82 -1.43 8.99 2.78
C SER A 82 -1.27 7.60 3.41
N GLU A 83 -1.65 7.43 4.68
CA GLU A 83 -1.69 6.11 5.34
C GLU A 83 -2.73 5.19 4.71
N GLU A 84 -3.95 5.67 4.49
CA GLU A 84 -5.00 4.93 3.77
C GLU A 84 -4.50 4.48 2.39
N CYS A 85 -3.83 5.37 1.66
CA CYS A 85 -3.25 5.03 0.37
C CYS A 85 -2.18 3.92 0.47
N VAL A 86 -1.29 3.98 1.46
CA VAL A 86 -0.30 2.91 1.67
C VAL A 86 -0.99 1.58 1.99
N LEU A 87 -1.99 1.57 2.87
CA LEU A 87 -2.76 0.38 3.22
C LEU A 87 -3.42 -0.24 1.98
N ASN A 88 -4.13 0.55 1.19
CA ASN A 88 -4.80 0.08 -0.03
C ASN A 88 -3.78 -0.45 -1.06
N TYR A 89 -2.61 0.18 -1.17
CA TYR A 89 -1.55 -0.28 -2.07
C TYR A 89 -0.97 -1.63 -1.64
N MET A 90 -0.81 -1.84 -0.33
CA MET A 90 -0.39 -3.13 0.22
C MET A 90 -1.47 -4.19 0.00
N ASP A 91 -2.75 -3.86 0.17
CA ASP A 91 -3.87 -4.76 -0.15
C ASP A 91 -3.87 -5.18 -1.61
N LEU A 92 -3.51 -4.27 -2.51
CA LEU A 92 -3.47 -4.56 -3.93
C LEU A 92 -2.31 -5.48 -4.34
N TYR A 93 -1.15 -5.36 -3.67
CA TYR A 93 0.12 -5.92 -4.17
C TYR A 93 0.86 -6.89 -3.26
N ALA A 94 0.65 -6.88 -1.94
CA ALA A 94 1.47 -7.64 -1.00
C ALA A 94 1.42 -9.15 -1.26
N GLU A 95 0.24 -9.75 -1.29
CA GLU A 95 0.07 -11.18 -1.58
C GLU A 95 0.58 -11.56 -2.97
N LYS A 96 0.35 -10.71 -3.98
CA LYS A 96 0.84 -10.93 -5.35
C LYS A 96 2.37 -10.93 -5.41
N CYS A 97 3.00 -10.10 -4.58
CA CYS A 97 4.44 -9.99 -4.50
C CYS A 97 5.03 -11.18 -3.76
N THR A 98 4.50 -11.57 -2.59
CA THR A 98 5.08 -12.64 -1.78
C THR A 98 4.78 -14.02 -2.35
N LYS A 99 3.52 -14.33 -2.69
CA LYS A 99 2.97 -15.63 -3.16
C LYS A 99 3.16 -16.84 -2.24
N ASP A 100 4.31 -16.94 -1.59
CA ASP A 100 4.77 -18.16 -0.91
C ASP A 100 4.69 -18.04 0.62
N HIS A 101 4.36 -16.86 1.14
CA HIS A 101 4.19 -16.61 2.57
C HIS A 101 3.32 -15.37 2.82
N GLU A 102 2.82 -15.27 4.05
CA GLU A 102 2.15 -14.08 4.56
C GLU A 102 3.09 -12.85 4.47
N PRO A 103 2.60 -11.69 3.98
CA PRO A 103 3.43 -10.51 3.87
C PRO A 103 3.96 -10.02 5.22
N THR A 104 5.24 -9.69 5.25
CA THR A 104 5.94 -9.17 6.43
C THR A 104 6.24 -7.68 6.28
N CYS A 105 6.70 -7.03 7.35
CA CYS A 105 7.17 -5.63 7.26
C CYS A 105 8.31 -5.45 6.25
N GLU A 106 9.18 -6.46 6.06
CA GLU A 106 10.18 -6.41 5.00
C GLU A 106 9.53 -6.28 3.61
N ASP A 107 8.49 -7.07 3.35
CA ASP A 107 7.80 -7.06 2.07
C ASP A 107 7.10 -5.74 1.84
N TYR A 108 6.33 -5.25 2.82
CA TYR A 108 5.63 -3.97 2.73
C TYR A 108 6.58 -2.81 2.46
N ALA A 109 7.68 -2.72 3.22
CA ALA A 109 8.71 -1.69 3.02
C ALA A 109 9.32 -1.76 1.62
N ARG A 110 9.62 -2.97 1.14
CA ARG A 110 10.24 -3.18 -0.18
C ARG A 110 9.26 -2.94 -1.32
N ILE A 111 7.97 -3.23 -1.14
CA ILE A 111 6.90 -2.88 -2.08
C ILE A 111 6.72 -1.37 -2.13
N HIS A 112 6.70 -0.69 -0.99
CA HIS A 112 6.61 0.76 -0.92
C HIS A 112 7.71 1.44 -1.75
N ASN A 113 8.96 1.01 -1.55
CA ASN A 113 10.10 1.57 -2.27
C ASN A 113 10.20 1.11 -3.73
N GLY A 114 9.82 -0.13 -4.03
CA GLY A 114 10.10 -0.78 -5.31
C GLY A 114 8.92 -0.93 -6.26
N GLY A 115 7.72 -0.52 -5.85
CA GLY A 115 6.46 -0.76 -6.56
C GLY A 115 5.95 -2.21 -6.42
N PRO A 116 5.04 -2.66 -7.31
CA PRO A 116 4.24 -3.88 -7.12
C PRO A 116 5.04 -5.18 -6.89
N MET A 117 6.24 -5.26 -7.48
CA MET A 117 7.15 -6.41 -7.35
C MET A 117 8.38 -6.10 -6.49
N GLY A 118 8.33 -5.06 -5.68
CA GLY A 118 9.45 -4.53 -4.90
C GLY A 118 10.04 -5.53 -3.91
N CYS A 119 9.22 -6.40 -3.30
CA CYS A 119 9.66 -7.46 -2.39
C CYS A 119 10.62 -8.48 -3.07
N ARG A 120 10.63 -8.56 -4.41
CA ARG A 120 11.51 -9.48 -5.17
C ARG A 120 12.77 -8.82 -5.72
N ARG A 121 12.86 -7.50 -5.67
CA ARG A 121 13.96 -6.74 -6.27
C ARG A 121 15.13 -6.61 -5.29
N GLY A 122 16.35 -6.91 -5.74
CA GLY A 122 17.55 -6.71 -4.90
C GLY A 122 17.80 -5.25 -4.55
N SER A 123 17.36 -4.31 -5.40
CA SER A 123 17.53 -2.87 -5.21
C SER A 123 16.82 -2.30 -3.97
N THR A 124 15.78 -2.98 -3.46
CA THR A 124 14.99 -2.53 -2.31
C THR A 124 15.56 -3.01 -0.98
N LYS A 125 16.57 -3.88 -0.97
CA LYS A 125 17.17 -4.41 0.27
C LYS A 125 17.79 -3.33 1.15
N ARG A 126 18.51 -2.37 0.55
CA ARG A 126 19.09 -1.23 1.30
C ARG A 126 18.01 -0.34 1.91
N TYR A 127 16.85 -0.22 1.26
CA TYR A 127 15.72 0.49 1.84
C TYR A 127 15.19 -0.25 3.07
N TRP A 128 15.01 -1.58 2.96
CA TRP A 128 14.61 -2.40 4.10
C TRP A 128 15.56 -2.28 5.28
N GLU A 129 16.88 -2.30 5.08
CA GLU A 129 17.87 -2.13 6.16
C GLU A 129 17.65 -0.83 6.98
N ARG A 130 17.19 0.24 6.33
CA ARG A 130 16.85 1.51 7.02
C ARG A 130 15.56 1.38 7.83
N VAL A 131 14.53 0.77 7.25
CA VAL A 131 13.25 0.54 7.94
C VAL A 131 13.43 -0.44 9.10
N SER A 132 14.19 -1.51 8.91
CA SER A 132 14.46 -2.53 9.92
C SER A 132 15.19 -1.94 11.12
N ALA A 133 16.09 -0.96 10.92
CA ALA A 133 16.79 -0.27 12.01
C ALA A 133 15.84 0.59 12.87
N CYS A 134 14.72 1.05 12.33
CA CYS A 134 13.63 1.64 13.12
C CYS A 134 12.79 0.53 13.76
N TYR A 135 12.42 -0.49 12.98
CA TYR A 135 11.52 -1.57 13.39
C TYR A 135 12.11 -2.48 14.48
N SER A 136 13.43 -2.59 14.62
CA SER A 136 14.06 -3.45 15.63
C SER A 136 14.28 -2.80 17.00
N LYS A 137 13.98 -1.50 17.18
CA LYS A 137 14.25 -0.76 18.42
C LYS A 137 13.17 -0.93 19.50
N SER A 138 12.64 -2.14 19.69
CA SER A 138 11.64 -2.43 20.73
C SER A 138 12.10 -3.56 21.63
#